data_AF-A0A7X8X546-F1
#
_entry.id   AF-A0A7X8X546-F1
#
_cell.length_a   1.000
_cell.length_b   1.000
_cell.length_c   1.000
_cell.angle_alpha   90.00
_cell.angle_beta   90.00
_cell.angle_gamma   90.00
#
_symmetry.space_group_name_H-M   'P 1'
#
loop_
_entity.id
_entity.type
_entity.pdbx_description
1 polymer ?
#
loop_
_entity_poly.entity_id
_entity_poly.type
_entity_poly.pdbx_seq_one_letter_code
_entity_poly.pdbx_strand_id
1 'polypeptide(L)'
;PQDDLLMIITPPEKAPDKPTYVEIEFEKGVPVKVDGKTKKPVELITYLNEIAAQNGVGITDMVENRLVGMKSRGVYETPGGTVLYAAHRELEYLCLDRQTMHFKEIVSAKYAELVYDGVWYAPIREALDAFVDKTQEYVTGVVRMKLYKGNCTPAGTKSLYSLYNQEFVTFGADEVYNQKDAEGFINLFGLPLKVRALMMQEKK
;
A
#
# COMPACT_ATOMS: atom_id res chain seq x y z
N PRO A 1 14.58 14.88 13.96
CA PRO A 1 15.81 15.40 13.32
C PRO A 1 15.96 16.90 13.58
N GLN A 2 17.18 17.45 13.57
CA GLN A 2 17.33 18.91 13.61
C GLN A 2 16.79 19.51 12.30
N ASP A 3 16.23 20.73 12.36
CA ASP A 3 15.57 21.38 11.22
C ASP A 3 16.49 21.59 10.01
N ASP A 4 17.80 21.67 10.23
CA ASP A 4 18.84 21.88 9.21
C ASP A 4 19.24 20.59 8.47
N LEU A 5 18.72 19.43 8.89
CA LEU A 5 18.97 18.15 8.23
C LEU A 5 18.08 17.95 6.99
N LEU A 6 16.88 18.52 6.99
CA LEU A 6 15.91 18.34 5.90
C LEU A 6 16.23 19.32 4.77
N MET A 7 16.50 18.76 3.58
CA MET A 7 16.94 19.55 2.42
C MET A 7 15.82 19.85 1.45
N ILE A 8 14.80 18.98 1.40
CA ILE A 8 13.71 19.12 0.42
C ILE A 8 12.33 19.24 1.08
N ILE A 9 12.07 18.56 2.20
CA ILE A 9 10.78 18.53 2.87
C ILE A 9 10.66 19.69 3.86
N THR A 10 9.54 20.42 3.80
CA THR A 10 9.18 21.41 4.82
C THR A 10 8.87 20.70 6.14
N PRO A 11 9.51 21.05 7.28
CA PRO A 11 9.19 20.43 8.56
C PRO A 11 7.67 20.43 8.84
N PRO A 12 7.07 19.34 9.32
CA PRO A 12 5.61 19.23 9.52
C PRO A 12 4.99 20.37 10.33
N GLU A 13 5.73 20.93 11.29
CA GLU A 13 5.34 22.05 12.13
C GLU A 13 5.19 23.36 11.34
N LYS A 14 5.95 23.51 10.25
CA LYS A 14 5.97 24.67 9.34
C LYS A 14 5.15 24.44 8.06
N ALA A 15 4.66 23.22 7.84
CA ALA A 15 3.81 22.89 6.69
C ALA A 15 2.44 23.61 6.80
N PRO A 16 1.73 23.83 5.67
CA PRO A 16 0.47 24.55 5.64
C PRO A 16 -0.59 24.03 6.62
N ASP A 17 -1.38 24.93 7.21
CA ASP A 17 -2.51 24.59 8.09
C ASP A 17 -3.76 24.12 7.34
N LYS A 18 -3.70 24.06 6.00
CA LYS A 18 -4.80 23.56 5.15
C LYS A 18 -4.37 22.26 4.47
N PRO A 19 -5.22 21.22 4.46
CA PRO A 19 -4.90 19.97 3.77
C PRO A 19 -4.85 20.19 2.25
N THR A 20 -3.85 19.59 1.62
CA THR A 20 -3.75 19.47 0.16
C THR A 20 -4.31 18.13 -0.28
N TYR A 21 -5.03 18.11 -1.39
CA TYR A 21 -5.50 16.88 -2.01
C TYR A 21 -4.81 16.70 -3.35
N VAL A 22 -4.46 15.45 -3.68
CA VAL A 22 -3.92 15.07 -4.97
C VAL A 22 -4.62 13.81 -5.47
N GLU A 23 -4.97 13.77 -6.74
CA GLU A 23 -5.55 12.59 -7.38
C GLU A 23 -4.53 11.96 -8.31
N ILE A 24 -4.32 10.64 -8.17
CA ILE A 24 -3.38 9.88 -8.98
C ILE A 24 -4.16 8.81 -9.72
N GLU A 25 -4.03 8.80 -11.05
CA GLU A 25 -4.63 7.78 -11.91
C GLU A 25 -3.57 6.74 -12.26
N PHE A 26 -3.93 5.47 -12.09
CA PHE A 26 -3.10 4.32 -12.42
C PHE A 26 -3.73 3.52 -13.55
N GLU A 27 -2.88 2.99 -14.42
CA GLU A 27 -3.22 1.99 -15.43
C GLU A 27 -2.30 0.79 -15.25
N LYS A 28 -2.88 -0.38 -14.99
CA LYS A 28 -2.17 -1.63 -14.71
C LYS A 28 -1.01 -1.47 -13.71
N GLY A 29 -1.30 -0.82 -12.59
CA GLY A 29 -0.33 -0.54 -11.52
C GLY A 29 0.62 0.62 -11.78
N VAL A 30 0.64 1.20 -12.99
CA VAL A 30 1.55 2.30 -13.36
C VAL A 30 0.83 3.65 -13.24
N PRO A 31 1.38 4.64 -12.51
CA PRO A 31 0.78 5.96 -12.43
C PRO A 31 0.93 6.71 -13.77
N VAL A 32 -0.18 7.19 -14.33
CA VAL A 32 -0.26 7.80 -15.66
C VAL A 32 -0.73 9.26 -15.64
N LYS A 33 -1.52 9.67 -14.64
CA LYS A 33 -1.97 11.07 -14.47
C LYS A 33 -1.90 11.51 -13.02
N VAL A 34 -1.74 12.82 -12.83
CA VAL A 34 -1.94 13.48 -11.54
C VAL A 34 -2.79 14.73 -11.71
N ASP A 35 -3.82 14.87 -10.88
CA ASP A 35 -4.83 15.94 -10.92
C ASP A 35 -5.43 16.13 -12.33
N GLY A 36 -5.81 15.01 -12.94
CA GLY A 36 -6.41 14.96 -14.28
C GLY A 36 -5.46 15.23 -15.44
N LYS A 37 -4.17 15.50 -15.19
CA LYS A 37 -3.18 15.79 -16.23
C LYS A 37 -2.24 14.61 -16.43
N THR A 38 -2.14 14.14 -17.67
CA THR A 38 -1.11 13.16 -18.07
C THR A 38 0.27 13.75 -17.87
N LYS A 39 1.16 12.99 -17.25
CA LYS A 39 2.55 13.37 -16.99
C LYS A 39 3.47 12.22 -17.36
N LYS A 40 4.66 12.52 -17.87
CA LYS A 40 5.71 11.49 -18.02
C LYS A 40 6.17 11.03 -16.63
N PRO A 41 6.73 9.82 -16.48
CA PRO A 41 7.09 9.27 -15.16
C PRO A 41 7.95 10.20 -14.29
N VAL A 42 8.96 10.85 -14.87
CA VAL A 42 9.84 11.79 -14.16
C VAL A 42 9.10 13.05 -13.73
N GLU A 43 8.31 13.65 -14.62
CA GLU A 43 7.50 14.83 -14.33
C GLU A 43 6.44 14.53 -13.25
N LEU A 44 5.89 13.31 -13.27
CA LEU A 44 4.92 12.83 -12.30
C LEU A 44 5.53 12.77 -10.90
N ILE A 45 6.67 12.08 -10.76
CA ILE A 45 7.36 11.97 -9.47
C ILE A 45 7.88 13.33 -9.00
N THR A 46 8.36 14.17 -9.91
CA THR A 46 8.84 15.53 -9.57
C THR A 46 7.69 16.37 -9.00
N TYR A 47 6.53 16.36 -9.67
CA TYR A 47 5.35 17.04 -9.18
C TYR A 47 4.90 16.53 -7.81
N LEU A 48 4.86 15.20 -7.63
CA LEU A 48 4.51 14.60 -6.34
C LEU A 48 5.52 14.94 -5.24
N ASN A 49 6.81 15.00 -5.56
CA ASN A 49 7.85 15.44 -4.63
C ASN A 49 7.58 16.86 -4.15
N GLU A 50 7.30 17.80 -5.05
CA GLU A 50 7.04 19.20 -4.72
C GLU A 50 5.85 19.34 -3.76
N ILE A 51 4.68 18.79 -4.13
CA ILE A 51 3.46 18.98 -3.32
C ILE A 51 3.53 18.27 -1.97
N ALA A 52 4.18 17.10 -1.91
CA ALA A 52 4.27 16.31 -0.69
C ALA A 52 5.32 16.89 0.26
N ALA A 53 6.44 17.38 -0.29
CA ALA A 53 7.46 18.07 0.48
C ALA A 53 6.95 19.36 1.13
N GLN A 54 6.14 20.16 0.42
CA GLN A 54 5.47 21.34 0.99
C GLN A 54 4.55 20.98 2.17
N ASN A 55 3.97 19.78 2.16
CA ASN A 55 3.09 19.28 3.20
C ASN A 55 3.81 18.48 4.30
N GLY A 56 5.14 18.41 4.29
CA GLY A 56 5.94 17.70 5.29
C GLY A 56 5.98 16.18 5.13
N VAL A 57 5.47 15.63 4.03
CA VAL A 57 5.27 14.19 3.84
C VAL A 57 6.54 13.51 3.35
N GLY A 58 6.83 12.32 3.90
CA GLY A 58 7.88 11.43 3.42
C GLY A 58 9.21 11.50 4.17
N ILE A 59 9.20 12.02 5.41
CA ILE A 59 10.36 11.97 6.31
C ILE A 59 10.36 10.62 7.01
N THR A 60 11.49 9.91 6.96
CA THR A 60 11.70 8.66 7.71
C THR A 60 13.01 8.73 8.49
N ASP A 61 12.98 8.56 9.80
CA ASP A 61 14.17 8.38 10.66
C ASP A 61 14.18 6.93 11.15
N MET A 62 15.18 6.15 10.77
CA MET A 62 15.23 4.74 11.08
C MET A 62 16.65 4.22 11.33
N VAL A 63 16.70 3.10 12.07
CA VAL A 63 17.88 2.24 12.16
C VAL A 63 17.65 1.03 11.26
N GLU A 64 18.52 0.86 10.28
CA GLU A 64 18.47 -0.22 9.28
C GLU A 64 19.56 -1.27 9.54
N ASN A 65 19.37 -2.48 9.00
CA ASN A 65 20.38 -3.55 9.00
C ASN A 65 21.04 -3.59 7.63
N ARG A 66 22.33 -3.27 7.55
CA ARG A 66 23.10 -3.38 6.32
C ARG A 66 23.41 -4.85 6.04
N LEU A 67 23.48 -5.20 4.75
CA LEU A 67 23.85 -6.54 4.28
C LEU A 67 25.18 -7.03 4.88
N VAL A 68 26.14 -6.12 5.08
CA VAL A 68 27.45 -6.42 5.70
C VAL A 68 27.39 -6.66 7.22
N GLY A 69 26.19 -6.78 7.81
CA GLY A 69 25.96 -7.16 9.21
C GLY A 69 25.95 -6.01 10.22
N MET A 70 26.15 -4.77 9.79
CA MET A 70 26.18 -3.59 10.66
C MET A 70 24.82 -2.87 10.70
N LYS A 71 24.51 -2.25 11.84
CA LYS A 71 23.40 -1.32 11.94
C LYS A 71 23.82 0.09 11.56
N SER A 72 22.94 0.83 10.90
CA SER A 72 23.13 2.22 10.49
C SER A 72 21.89 3.01 10.85
N ARG A 73 22.03 4.27 11.27
CA ARG A 73 20.90 5.20 11.43
C ARG A 73 20.91 6.20 10.28
N GLY A 74 19.75 6.41 9.67
CA GLY A 74 19.58 7.34 8.56
C GLY A 74 18.28 8.12 8.68
N VAL A 75 18.30 9.33 8.13
CA VAL A 75 17.10 10.12 7.87
C VAL A 75 16.96 10.24 6.36
N TYR A 76 15.77 9.93 5.84
CA TYR A 76 15.46 9.91 4.42
C TYR A 76 14.28 10.83 4.12
N GLU A 77 14.31 11.43 2.93
CA GLU A 77 13.25 12.27 2.38
C GLU A 77 12.74 11.62 1.08
N THR A 78 11.55 11.03 1.12
CA THR A 78 10.93 10.32 -0.03
C THR A 78 9.51 10.82 -0.30
N PRO A 79 9.30 12.13 -0.57
CA PRO A 79 7.98 12.74 -0.59
C PRO A 79 7.04 12.11 -1.64
N GLY A 80 7.42 12.12 -2.92
CA GLY A 80 6.62 11.54 -3.99
C GLY A 80 6.53 10.02 -3.91
N GLY A 81 7.61 9.35 -3.48
CA GLY A 81 7.63 7.90 -3.26
C GLY A 81 6.63 7.46 -2.17
N THR A 82 6.54 8.21 -1.08
CA THR A 82 5.60 7.97 0.02
C THR A 82 4.15 8.08 -0.46
N VAL A 83 3.84 9.11 -1.25
CA VAL A 83 2.50 9.29 -1.82
C VAL A 83 2.16 8.18 -2.81
N LEU A 84 3.07 7.84 -3.74
CA LEU A 84 2.85 6.78 -4.71
C LEU A 84 2.67 5.42 -4.06
N TYR A 85 3.50 5.08 -3.08
CA TYR A 85 3.40 3.82 -2.35
C TYR A 85 2.05 3.70 -1.63
N ALA A 86 1.63 4.75 -0.92
CA ALA A 86 0.36 4.75 -0.22
C ALA A 86 -0.84 4.69 -1.18
N ALA A 87 -0.80 5.44 -2.28
CA ALA A 87 -1.86 5.47 -3.27
C ALA A 87 -1.99 4.14 -4.03
N HIS A 88 -0.87 3.57 -4.46
CA HIS A 88 -0.85 2.29 -5.16
C HIS A 88 -1.40 1.16 -4.29
N ARG A 89 -0.95 1.07 -3.04
CA ARG A 89 -1.47 0.09 -2.06
C ARG A 89 -2.98 0.22 -1.84
N GLU A 90 -3.48 1.45 -1.75
CA GLU A 90 -4.92 1.71 -1.60
C GLU A 90 -5.72 1.21 -2.80
N LEU A 91 -5.20 1.39 -4.03
CA LEU A 91 -5.84 0.85 -5.23
C LEU A 91 -5.82 -0.68 -5.25
N GLU A 92 -4.73 -1.29 -4.79
CA GLU A 92 -4.64 -2.75 -4.67
C GLU A 92 -5.65 -3.33 -3.69
N TYR A 93 -5.91 -2.68 -2.55
CA TYR A 93 -6.97 -3.12 -1.63
C TYR A 93 -8.35 -3.16 -2.30
N LEU A 94 -8.59 -2.28 -3.29
CA LEU A 94 -9.84 -2.25 -4.02
C LEU A 94 -9.92 -3.30 -5.13
N CYS A 95 -8.79 -3.64 -5.76
CA CYS A 95 -8.74 -4.41 -7.00
C CYS A 95 -8.24 -5.86 -6.84
N LEU A 96 -7.54 -6.20 -5.76
CA LEU A 96 -6.98 -7.54 -5.54
C LEU A 96 -7.84 -8.35 -4.57
N ASP A 97 -8.02 -9.63 -4.88
CA ASP A 97 -8.67 -10.55 -3.94
C ASP A 97 -7.78 -10.78 -2.70
N ARG A 98 -8.42 -11.26 -1.63
CA ARG A 98 -7.76 -11.45 -0.33
C ARG A 98 -6.52 -12.35 -0.41
N GLN A 99 -6.56 -13.47 -1.13
CA GLN A 99 -5.43 -14.40 -1.15
C GLN A 99 -4.26 -13.83 -1.95
N THR A 100 -4.55 -13.21 -3.09
CA THR A 100 -3.54 -12.52 -3.91
C THR A 100 -2.89 -11.39 -3.12
N MET A 101 -3.67 -10.55 -2.43
CA MET A 101 -3.14 -9.44 -1.63
C MET A 101 -2.21 -9.95 -0.51
N HIS A 102 -2.66 -10.95 0.26
CA HIS A 102 -1.85 -11.52 1.34
C HIS A 102 -0.52 -12.12 0.85
N PHE A 103 -0.53 -12.85 -0.27
CA PHE A 103 0.71 -13.41 -0.80
C PHE A 103 1.60 -12.34 -1.42
N LYS A 104 1.01 -11.31 -2.05
CA LYS A 104 1.73 -10.18 -2.62
C LYS A 104 2.49 -9.39 -1.55
N GLU A 105 1.99 -9.29 -0.31
CA GLU A 105 2.74 -8.67 0.80
C GLU A 105 4.08 -9.36 1.07
N ILE A 106 4.10 -10.70 1.03
CA ILE A 106 5.31 -11.51 1.19
C ILE A 106 6.26 -11.26 0.00
N VAL A 107 5.73 -11.29 -1.22
CA VAL A 107 6.50 -11.04 -2.44
C VAL A 107 7.10 -9.64 -2.44
N SER A 108 6.32 -8.63 -2.05
CA SER A 108 6.76 -7.23 -1.98
C SER A 108 7.92 -7.05 -1.00
N ALA A 109 7.83 -7.66 0.20
CA ALA A 109 8.91 -7.62 1.17
C ALA A 109 10.17 -8.30 0.64
N LYS A 110 10.05 -9.47 0.00
CA LYS A 110 11.20 -10.16 -0.58
C LYS A 110 11.81 -9.39 -1.75
N TYR A 111 10.98 -8.77 -2.59
CA TYR A 111 11.44 -7.93 -3.68
C TYR A 111 12.27 -6.75 -3.14
N ALA A 112 11.78 -6.07 -2.10
CA ALA A 112 12.50 -4.96 -1.47
C ALA A 112 13.84 -5.39 -0.86
N GLU A 113 13.90 -6.56 -0.22
CA GLU A 113 15.15 -7.16 0.29
C GLU A 113 16.17 -7.38 -0.84
N LEU A 114 15.74 -7.96 -1.97
CA LEU A 114 16.62 -8.19 -3.11
C LEU A 114 17.18 -6.87 -3.69
N VAL A 115 16.36 -5.81 -3.73
CA VAL A 115 16.82 -4.50 -4.18
C VAL A 115 17.83 -3.92 -3.19
N TYR A 116 17.55 -4.00 -1.89
CA TYR A 116 18.43 -3.51 -0.83
C TYR A 116 19.80 -4.20 -0.85
N ASP A 117 19.80 -5.52 -1.03
CA ASP A 117 21.02 -6.34 -1.04
C ASP A 117 21.83 -6.22 -2.34
N GLY A 118 21.37 -5.42 -3.31
CA GLY A 118 22.04 -5.22 -4.59
C GLY A 118 21.92 -6.42 -5.55
N VAL A 119 20.99 -7.35 -5.29
CA VAL A 119 20.76 -8.58 -6.09
C VAL A 119 19.78 -8.35 -7.26
N TRP A 120 19.84 -7.17 -7.88
CA TRP A 120 18.94 -6.76 -8.95
C TRP A 120 18.96 -7.71 -10.17
N TYR A 121 20.13 -8.20 -10.57
CA TYR A 121 20.27 -9.05 -11.76
C TYR A 121 20.07 -10.55 -11.47
N ALA A 122 19.55 -10.90 -10.29
CA ALA A 122 19.29 -12.30 -9.95
C ALA A 122 17.99 -12.79 -10.63
N PRO A 123 17.95 -14.03 -11.19
CA PRO A 123 16.75 -14.57 -11.84
C PRO A 123 15.50 -14.61 -10.95
N ILE A 124 15.69 -14.72 -9.63
CA ILE A 124 14.57 -14.67 -8.69
C ILE A 124 13.81 -13.35 -8.78
N ARG A 125 14.49 -12.22 -8.99
CA ARG A 125 13.84 -10.91 -9.11
C ARG A 125 12.99 -10.82 -10.39
N GLU A 126 13.46 -11.40 -11.50
CA GLU A 126 12.67 -11.53 -12.75
C GLU A 126 11.43 -12.43 -12.56
N ALA A 127 11.55 -13.51 -11.79
CA ALA A 127 10.39 -14.33 -11.44
C ALA A 127 9.36 -13.56 -10.59
N LEU A 128 9.83 -12.69 -9.69
CA LEU A 128 8.95 -11.81 -8.91
C LEU A 128 8.31 -10.71 -9.78
N ASP A 129 9.01 -10.18 -10.80
CA ASP A 129 8.39 -9.27 -11.79
C ASP A 129 7.20 -9.92 -12.46
N ALA A 130 7.38 -11.13 -12.99
CA ALA A 130 6.30 -11.83 -13.68
C ALA A 130 5.07 -12.05 -12.77
N PHE A 131 5.31 -12.31 -11.49
CA PHE A 131 4.25 -12.33 -10.49
C PHE A 131 3.59 -10.94 -10.35
N VAL A 132 4.37 -9.88 -10.16
CA VAL A 132 3.86 -8.52 -9.99
C VAL A 132 3.06 -8.09 -11.22
N ASP A 133 3.61 -8.23 -12.43
CA ASP A 133 2.95 -7.94 -13.70
C ASP A 133 1.59 -8.61 -13.78
N LYS A 134 1.51 -9.90 -13.37
CA LYS A 134 0.24 -10.63 -13.33
C LYS A 134 -0.75 -10.02 -12.35
N THR A 135 -0.31 -9.66 -11.15
CA THR A 135 -1.19 -9.02 -10.15
C THR A 135 -1.66 -7.64 -10.59
N GLN A 136 -0.89 -6.92 -11.41
CA GLN A 136 -1.20 -5.54 -11.78
C GLN A 136 -2.19 -5.41 -12.94
N GLU A 137 -2.56 -6.48 -13.64
CA GLU A 137 -3.43 -6.44 -14.84
C GLU A 137 -4.73 -5.62 -14.67
N TYR A 138 -5.31 -5.62 -13.46
CA TYR A 138 -6.56 -4.93 -13.14
C TYR A 138 -6.41 -3.80 -12.10
N VAL A 139 -5.18 -3.45 -11.72
CA VAL A 139 -4.89 -2.35 -10.78
C VAL A 139 -4.94 -1.03 -11.55
N THR A 140 -6.14 -0.67 -12.01
CA THR A 140 -6.43 0.52 -12.82
C THR A 140 -7.51 1.35 -12.15
N GLY A 141 -7.29 2.63 -11.91
CA GLY A 141 -8.24 3.47 -11.19
C GLY A 141 -7.65 4.79 -10.73
N VAL A 142 -8.43 5.54 -9.95
CA VAL A 142 -8.05 6.85 -9.41
C VAL A 142 -8.04 6.77 -7.88
N VAL A 143 -6.96 7.25 -7.28
CA VAL A 143 -6.81 7.35 -5.83
C VAL A 143 -6.61 8.81 -5.46
N ARG A 144 -7.45 9.32 -4.56
CA ARG A 144 -7.32 10.65 -3.98
C ARG A 144 -6.58 10.55 -2.65
N MET A 145 -5.46 11.25 -2.52
CA MET A 145 -4.68 11.32 -1.29
C MET A 145 -4.85 12.70 -0.64
N LYS A 146 -4.93 12.70 0.69
CA LYS A 146 -4.88 13.89 1.55
C LYS A 146 -3.50 13.99 2.17
N LEU A 147 -2.84 15.12 1.92
CA LEU A 147 -1.53 15.49 2.45
C LEU A 147 -1.72 16.59 3.49
N TYR A 148 -1.23 16.36 4.71
CA TYR A 148 -1.40 17.33 5.79
C TYR A 148 -0.38 17.15 6.92
N LYS A 149 0.50 18.15 7.10
CA LYS A 149 1.48 18.22 8.20
C LYS A 149 2.17 16.88 8.48
N GLY A 150 2.85 16.35 7.46
CA GLY A 150 3.56 15.08 7.51
C GLY A 150 2.72 13.84 7.24
N ASN A 151 1.39 13.94 7.25
CA ASN A 151 0.50 12.80 7.01
C ASN A 151 0.17 12.65 5.53
N CYS A 152 0.17 11.42 5.05
CA CYS A 152 -0.33 11.01 3.75
C CYS A 152 -1.42 9.95 3.96
N THR A 153 -2.67 10.30 3.68
CA THR A 153 -3.83 9.44 3.98
C THR A 153 -4.74 9.32 2.77
N PRO A 154 -5.28 8.13 2.47
CA PRO A 154 -6.31 7.97 1.46
C PRO A 154 -7.55 8.82 1.79
N ALA A 155 -8.14 9.43 0.77
CA ALA A 155 -9.34 10.25 0.86
C ALA A 155 -10.45 9.81 -0.12
N GLY A 156 -10.25 8.69 -0.80
CA GLY A 156 -11.22 8.05 -1.68
C GLY A 156 -10.54 7.39 -2.87
N THR A 157 -11.10 6.26 -3.29
CA THR A 157 -10.54 5.43 -4.37
C THR A 157 -11.68 4.94 -5.26
N LYS A 158 -11.43 4.89 -6.57
CA LYS A 158 -12.40 4.44 -7.55
C LYS A 158 -11.71 3.61 -8.62
N SER A 159 -12.32 2.49 -9.00
CA SER A 159 -11.86 1.63 -10.07
C SER A 159 -13.04 0.99 -10.80
N LEU A 160 -12.89 0.77 -12.10
CA LEU A 160 -13.80 -0.08 -12.88
C LEU A 160 -13.64 -1.57 -12.55
N TYR A 161 -12.54 -1.95 -11.90
CA TYR A 161 -12.22 -3.32 -11.47
C TYR A 161 -12.35 -3.49 -9.94
N SER A 162 -13.18 -2.65 -9.32
CA SER A 162 -13.45 -2.72 -7.89
C SER A 162 -14.07 -4.07 -7.51
N LEU A 163 -13.44 -4.77 -6.57
CA LEU A 163 -14.01 -5.94 -5.91
C LEU A 163 -14.94 -5.55 -4.74
N TYR A 164 -14.93 -4.28 -4.33
CA TYR A 164 -15.94 -3.73 -3.45
C TYR A 164 -17.26 -3.60 -4.20
N ASN A 165 -18.32 -4.21 -3.66
CA ASN A 165 -19.69 -4.07 -4.12
C ASN A 165 -20.59 -3.67 -2.96
N GLN A 166 -21.12 -2.45 -3.01
CA GLN A 166 -21.97 -1.86 -1.96
C GLN A 166 -23.22 -2.68 -1.67
N GLU A 167 -23.79 -3.36 -2.67
CA GLU A 167 -25.01 -4.17 -2.51
C GLU A 167 -24.75 -5.40 -1.63
N PHE A 168 -23.56 -6.00 -1.71
CA PHE A 168 -23.20 -7.22 -0.96
C PHE A 168 -22.71 -6.95 0.47
N VAL A 169 -22.39 -5.70 0.81
CA VAL A 169 -21.80 -5.33 2.11
C VAL A 169 -22.69 -4.38 2.91
N THR A 170 -23.90 -4.11 2.43
CA THR A 170 -24.85 -3.27 3.14
C THR A 170 -25.31 -3.93 4.44
N PHE A 171 -25.59 -3.12 5.47
CA PHE A 171 -26.25 -3.58 6.70
C PHE A 171 -27.78 -3.46 6.61
N GLY A 172 -28.31 -2.98 5.47
CA GLY A 172 -29.75 -2.90 5.21
C GLY A 172 -30.35 -4.26 4.84
N ALA A 173 -31.66 -4.31 4.61
CA ALA A 173 -32.28 -5.49 4.04
C ALA A 173 -31.76 -5.69 2.61
N ASP A 174 -31.14 -6.85 2.36
CA ASP A 174 -30.67 -7.25 1.04
C ASP A 174 -31.14 -8.68 0.73
N GLU A 175 -31.16 -9.02 -0.56
CA GLU A 175 -31.46 -10.38 -1.06
C GLU A 175 -30.22 -11.05 -1.68
N VAL A 176 -29.05 -10.40 -1.59
CA VAL A 176 -27.85 -10.79 -2.35
C VAL A 176 -26.92 -11.69 -1.54
N TYR A 177 -27.01 -11.69 -0.20
CA TYR A 177 -26.20 -12.57 0.66
C TYR A 177 -27.06 -13.42 1.62
N ASN A 178 -26.97 -14.75 1.49
CA ASN A 178 -27.65 -15.68 2.38
C ASN A 178 -26.88 -15.85 3.70
N GLN A 179 -27.30 -15.10 4.72
CA GLN A 179 -26.69 -15.10 6.05
C GLN A 179 -26.66 -16.49 6.73
N LYS A 180 -27.52 -17.44 6.34
CA LYS A 180 -27.53 -18.80 6.91
C LYS A 180 -26.27 -19.59 6.57
N ASP A 181 -25.61 -19.27 5.46
CA ASP A 181 -24.40 -19.97 5.03
C ASP A 181 -23.22 -19.72 5.99
N ALA A 182 -23.24 -18.60 6.72
CA ALA A 182 -22.21 -18.24 7.69
C ALA A 182 -22.10 -19.25 8.84
N GLU A 183 -23.22 -19.83 9.31
CA GLU A 183 -23.21 -20.80 10.42
C GLU A 183 -22.41 -22.06 10.03
N GLY A 184 -22.71 -22.63 8.85
CA GLY A 184 -21.99 -23.78 8.32
C GLY A 184 -20.51 -23.48 8.11
N PHE A 185 -20.19 -22.31 7.54
CA PHE A 185 -18.82 -21.86 7.34
C PHE A 185 -18.05 -21.77 8.67
N ILE A 186 -18.59 -21.09 9.68
CA ILE A 186 -17.94 -20.92 10.99
C ILE A 186 -17.66 -22.27 11.65
N ASN A 187 -18.64 -23.17 11.62
CA ASN A 187 -18.51 -24.50 12.20
C ASN A 187 -17.39 -25.33 11.53
N LEU A 188 -17.33 -25.31 10.19
CA LEU A 188 -16.30 -26.04 9.45
C LEU A 188 -14.92 -25.40 9.55
N PHE A 189 -14.83 -24.07 9.43
CA PHE A 189 -13.57 -23.33 9.52
C PHE A 189 -12.94 -23.45 10.91
N GLY A 190 -13.76 -23.44 11.96
CA GLY A 190 -13.31 -23.57 13.35
C GLY A 190 -13.07 -25.02 13.81
N LEU A 191 -13.50 -26.02 13.05
CA LEU A 191 -13.46 -27.43 13.45
C LEU A 191 -12.06 -27.92 13.86
N PRO A 192 -10.96 -27.61 13.12
CA PRO A 192 -9.63 -28.04 13.53
C PRO A 192 -9.19 -27.46 14.89
N LEU A 193 -9.57 -26.22 15.18
CA LEU A 193 -9.28 -25.57 16.46
C LEU A 193 -10.05 -26.22 17.61
N LYS A 194 -11.32 -26.57 17.36
CA LYS A 194 -12.18 -27.27 18.32
C LYS A 194 -11.60 -28.65 18.66
N VAL A 195 -11.19 -29.43 17.67
CA VAL A 195 -10.59 -30.77 17.88
C VAL A 195 -9.32 -30.68 18.71
N ARG A 196 -8.43 -29.73 18.39
CA ARG A 196 -7.21 -29.48 19.17
C ARG A 196 -7.53 -29.15 20.63
N ALA A 197 -8.53 -28.31 20.88
CA ALA A 197 -8.93 -27.93 22.23
C ALA A 197 -9.47 -29.11 23.04
N LEU A 198 -10.29 -29.97 22.43
CA LEU A 198 -10.82 -31.19 23.08
C LEU A 198 -9.69 -32.14 23.49
N MET A 199 -8.75 -32.43 22.58
CA MET A 199 -7.56 -33.25 22.90
C MET A 199 -6.76 -32.68 24.09
N MET A 200 -6.64 -31.35 24.19
CA MET A 200 -5.95 -30.71 25.32
C MET A 200 -6.71 -30.84 26.64
N GLN A 201 -8.04 -30.94 26.63
CA GLN A 201 -8.84 -31.14 27.83
C GLN A 201 -8.73 -32.58 28.34
N GLU A 202 -8.69 -33.57 27.45
CA GLU A 202 -8.55 -34.98 27.82
C GLU A 202 -7.19 -35.32 28.46
N LYS A 203 -6.18 -34.46 28.25
CA LYS A 203 -4.84 -34.61 28.83
C LYS A 203 -4.63 -33.87 30.15
N LYS A 204 -5.64 -33.15 30.65
CA LYS A 204 -5.63 -32.54 31.99
C LYS A 204 -6.30 -33.46 33.00
#